data_AF-A0A1G4NW46-F1
#
_entry.id   AF-A0A1G4NW46-F1
#
_cell.length_a   1.000
_cell.length_b   1.000
_cell.length_c   1.000
_cell.angle_alpha   90.00
_cell.angle_beta   90.00
_cell.angle_gamma   90.00
#
_symmetry.space_group_name_H-M   'P 1'
#
loop_
_entity.id
_entity.type
_entity.pdbx_description
1 polymer ?
#
loop_
_entity_poly.entity_id
_entity_poly.type
_entity_poly.pdbx_seq_one_letter_code
_entity_poly.pdbx_strand_id
1 'polypeptide(L)'
;MISWKVFFENAGSIFLHWHKYMDTKDVASDILLIDQLNYQGDNVEIYLSTTKDVNLYDLEKLCDSVGWVRRPFRKVRTAIEHSFLIISLFHKKDDQQYLIGFARATSDHAFNATIWDVVVHPDFQGKGLGKTLMNQVVQQLRLADITTITLFADPQVISFYKHLGFITDPDGVKGMFWYPR
;
A
#
# COMPACT_ATOMS: atom_id res chain seq x y z
N MET A 1 22.00 -1.97 14.79
CA MET A 1 21.93 -0.66 14.10
C MET A 1 22.00 -0.93 12.61
N ILE A 2 20.87 -0.91 11.92
CA ILE A 2 20.83 -1.17 10.48
C ILE A 2 21.25 0.12 9.77
N SER A 3 22.31 0.01 8.99
CA SER A 3 23.03 1.12 8.38
C SER A 3 22.18 1.83 7.33
N TRP A 4 22.03 3.14 7.48
CA TRP A 4 21.31 4.06 6.58
C TRP A 4 21.89 4.11 5.15
N LYS A 5 23.06 3.52 4.89
CA LYS A 5 23.69 3.47 3.55
C LYS A 5 22.93 2.61 2.54
N VAL A 6 22.32 1.50 2.98
CA VAL A 6 21.54 0.63 2.08
C VAL A 6 20.25 1.32 1.60
N PHE A 7 19.77 2.32 2.35
CA PHE A 7 18.53 3.05 2.06
C PHE A 7 18.65 4.04 0.88
N PHE A 8 19.85 4.51 0.56
CA PHE A 8 20.07 5.56 -0.46
C PHE A 8 20.74 5.08 -1.74
N GLU A 9 21.40 3.91 -1.76
CA GLU A 9 22.19 3.49 -2.93
C GLU A 9 21.35 2.96 -4.10
N ASN A 10 20.10 2.53 -3.88
CA ASN A 10 19.24 2.00 -4.95
C ASN A 10 18.26 3.02 -5.57
N ALA A 11 18.14 4.23 -5.02
CA ALA A 11 17.12 5.19 -5.47
C ALA A 11 17.38 5.70 -6.91
N GLY A 12 18.64 5.87 -7.30
CA GLY A 12 19.00 6.42 -8.61
C GLY A 12 18.83 5.44 -9.79
N SER A 13 19.10 4.15 -9.57
CA SER A 13 18.92 3.11 -10.59
C SER A 13 17.44 2.84 -10.87
N ILE A 14 16.61 2.89 -9.83
CA ILE A 14 15.15 2.78 -9.92
C ILE A 14 14.56 3.96 -10.71
N PHE A 15 15.11 5.17 -10.55
CA PHE A 15 14.61 6.40 -11.17
C PHE A 15 14.73 6.42 -12.70
N LEU A 16 15.89 6.02 -13.24
CA LEU A 16 16.12 5.92 -14.69
C LEU A 16 15.36 4.74 -15.32
N HIS A 17 15.15 3.67 -14.54
CA HIS A 17 14.38 2.51 -14.98
C HIS A 17 12.88 2.79 -15.03
N TRP A 18 12.35 3.65 -14.16
CA TRP A 18 10.91 3.94 -14.03
C TRP A 18 10.35 4.76 -15.20
N HIS A 19 11.02 5.84 -15.62
CA HIS A 19 10.55 6.67 -16.74
C HIS A 19 10.61 5.95 -18.09
N LYS A 20 11.43 4.91 -18.22
CA LYS A 20 11.54 4.08 -19.43
C LYS A 20 10.49 2.96 -19.51
N TYR A 21 9.84 2.62 -18.39
CA TYR A 21 8.93 1.48 -18.25
C TYR A 21 7.43 1.83 -18.22
N MET A 22 7.07 3.08 -18.50
CA MET A 22 5.66 3.46 -18.70
C MET A 22 5.07 2.95 -20.03
N ASP A 23 5.86 2.25 -20.86
CA ASP A 23 5.43 1.73 -22.18
C ASP A 23 5.73 0.22 -22.41
N THR A 24 6.03 -0.56 -21.37
CA THR A 24 6.26 -2.01 -21.53
C THR A 24 5.45 -2.81 -20.53
N LYS A 25 4.43 -3.52 -21.05
CA LYS A 25 4.04 -4.83 -20.52
C LYS A 25 5.33 -5.66 -20.32
N ASP A 26 5.41 -6.39 -19.22
CA ASP A 26 6.55 -7.23 -18.81
C ASP A 26 7.67 -6.48 -18.06
N VAL A 27 7.55 -6.42 -16.72
CA VAL A 27 8.23 -7.31 -15.76
C VAL A 27 7.63 -7.03 -14.38
N ALA A 28 6.61 -7.79 -13.99
CA ALA A 28 6.05 -7.78 -12.63
C ALA A 28 6.72 -8.87 -11.80
N SER A 29 7.99 -8.69 -11.44
CA SER A 29 8.62 -9.57 -10.47
C SER A 29 8.27 -9.09 -9.07
N ASP A 30 7.55 -9.90 -8.30
CA ASP A 30 7.39 -9.73 -6.85
C ASP A 30 8.75 -9.40 -6.21
N ILE A 31 8.83 -8.26 -5.50
CA ILE A 31 10.07 -7.82 -4.85
C ILE A 31 10.10 -8.40 -3.44
N LEU A 32 11.14 -9.16 -3.08
CA LEU A 32 11.36 -9.56 -1.69
C LEU A 32 11.57 -8.31 -0.83
N LEU A 33 10.65 -8.05 0.08
CA LEU A 33 10.62 -6.86 0.94
C LEU A 33 11.17 -7.15 2.33
N ILE A 34 10.84 -8.32 2.89
CA ILE A 34 11.33 -8.79 4.18
C ILE A 34 11.66 -10.27 4.03
N ASP A 35 12.88 -10.66 4.40
CA ASP A 35 13.39 -12.04 4.29
C ASP A 35 13.04 -12.91 5.50
N GLN A 36 12.94 -12.32 6.69
CA GLN A 36 12.72 -13.05 7.94
C GLN A 36 11.68 -12.36 8.84
N LEU A 37 10.40 -12.57 8.53
CA LEU A 37 9.31 -12.21 9.44
C LEU A 37 8.88 -13.43 10.27
N ASN A 38 8.88 -13.32 11.60
CA ASN A 38 8.36 -14.40 12.45
C ASN A 38 6.82 -14.49 12.36
N TYR A 39 6.32 -15.65 11.96
CA TYR A 39 4.90 -15.96 11.85
C TYR A 39 4.64 -17.41 12.26
N GLN A 40 3.80 -17.61 13.29
CA GLN A 40 3.42 -18.94 13.81
C GLN A 40 4.62 -19.85 14.18
N GLY A 41 5.76 -19.28 14.55
CA GLY A 41 6.97 -20.03 14.89
C GLY A 41 7.93 -20.25 13.72
N ASP A 42 7.51 -19.93 12.50
CA ASP A 42 8.33 -20.02 11.29
C ASP A 42 8.82 -18.63 10.84
N ASN A 43 9.92 -18.59 10.11
CA ASN A 43 10.35 -17.39 9.39
C ASN A 43 9.73 -17.41 7.99
N VAL A 44 8.97 -16.38 7.67
CA VAL A 44 8.34 -16.21 6.36
C VAL A 44 8.89 -15.00 5.62
N GLU A 45 8.99 -15.14 4.31
CA GLU A 45 9.35 -14.08 3.39
C GLU A 45 8.10 -13.27 3.02
N ILE A 46 8.27 -11.95 2.93
CA ILE A 46 7.23 -11.01 2.54
C ILE A 46 7.64 -10.36 1.23
N TYR A 47 6.76 -10.48 0.26
CA TYR A 47 6.92 -9.97 -1.09
C TYR A 47 6.02 -8.76 -1.30
N LEU A 48 6.49 -7.80 -2.09
CA LEU A 48 5.76 -6.62 -2.52
C LEU A 48 5.48 -6.69 -4.02
N SER A 49 4.24 -6.38 -4.39
CA SER A 49 3.86 -6.19 -5.79
C SER A 49 3.16 -4.85 -5.96
N THR A 50 3.45 -4.16 -7.06
CA THR A 50 2.80 -2.91 -7.47
C THR A 50 1.83 -3.09 -8.63
N THR A 51 1.54 -4.34 -9.01
CA THR A 51 0.64 -4.62 -10.13
C THR A 51 -0.82 -4.36 -9.76
N LYS A 52 -1.63 -4.06 -10.77
CA LYS A 52 -3.09 -3.99 -10.63
C LYS A 52 -3.78 -5.36 -10.74
N ASP A 53 -3.02 -6.41 -11.06
CA ASP A 53 -3.54 -7.77 -11.18
C ASP A 53 -3.63 -8.42 -9.79
N VAL A 54 -4.65 -8.00 -9.04
CA VAL A 54 -4.92 -8.48 -7.68
C VAL A 54 -6.12 -9.42 -7.74
N ASN A 55 -5.97 -10.63 -7.20
CA ASN A 55 -7.07 -11.57 -7.07
C ASN A 55 -8.16 -10.99 -6.14
N LEU A 56 -9.32 -10.69 -6.71
CA LEU A 56 -10.42 -10.04 -5.98
C LEU A 56 -11.01 -10.91 -4.87
N TYR A 57 -10.94 -12.24 -4.99
CA TYR A 57 -11.39 -13.15 -3.93
C TYR A 57 -10.46 -13.09 -2.72
N ASP A 58 -9.15 -13.04 -2.94
CA ASP A 58 -8.17 -12.94 -1.86
C ASP A 58 -8.21 -11.55 -1.20
N LEU A 59 -8.43 -10.49 -2.01
CA LEU A 59 -8.66 -9.15 -1.49
C LEU A 59 -9.94 -9.07 -0.66
N GLU A 60 -11.04 -9.69 -1.09
CA GLU A 60 -12.27 -9.76 -0.30
C GLU A 60 -12.04 -10.48 1.03
N LYS A 61 -11.38 -11.65 1.02
CA LYS A 61 -11.01 -12.37 2.26
C LYS A 61 -10.16 -11.52 3.19
N LEU A 62 -9.19 -10.78 2.65
CA LEU A 62 -8.37 -9.86 3.44
C LEU A 62 -9.21 -8.73 4.06
N CYS A 63 -10.10 -8.11 3.29
CA CYS A 63 -11.01 -7.08 3.81
C CYS A 63 -11.96 -7.65 4.88
N ASP A 64 -12.51 -8.84 4.66
CA ASP A 64 -13.38 -9.54 5.62
C ASP A 64 -12.64 -9.82 6.93
N SER A 65 -11.34 -10.18 6.88
CA SER A 65 -10.53 -10.48 8.06
C SER A 65 -10.40 -9.30 9.05
N VAL A 66 -10.56 -8.07 8.56
CA VAL A 66 -10.53 -6.84 9.38
C VAL A 66 -11.92 -6.25 9.60
N GLY A 67 -12.99 -6.98 9.24
CA GLY A 67 -14.38 -6.59 9.47
C GLY A 67 -14.92 -5.53 8.52
N TRP A 68 -14.30 -5.33 7.34
CA TRP A 68 -14.84 -4.40 6.35
C TRP A 68 -16.12 -4.96 5.71
N VAL A 69 -17.04 -4.05 5.37
CA VAL A 69 -18.26 -4.42 4.66
C VAL A 69 -17.92 -4.85 3.23
N ARG A 70 -18.46 -6.00 2.80
CA ARG A 70 -18.28 -6.50 1.44
C ARG A 70 -18.78 -5.51 0.40
N ARG A 71 -17.99 -5.36 -0.67
CA ARG A 71 -18.25 -4.44 -1.77
C ARG A 71 -18.47 -5.25 -3.06
N PRO A 72 -19.40 -4.85 -3.95
CA PRO A 72 -19.60 -5.56 -5.20
C PRO A 72 -18.32 -5.65 -6.03
N PHE A 73 -17.91 -6.85 -6.43
CA PHE A 73 -16.66 -7.10 -7.17
C PHE A 73 -16.49 -6.23 -8.40
N ARG A 74 -17.58 -5.98 -9.14
CA ARG A 74 -17.55 -5.10 -10.31
C ARG A 74 -17.05 -3.69 -9.94
N LYS A 75 -17.48 -3.13 -8.81
CA LYS A 75 -17.04 -1.81 -8.35
C LYS A 75 -15.61 -1.83 -7.83
N VAL A 76 -15.21 -2.89 -7.10
CA VAL A 76 -13.84 -3.06 -6.60
C VAL A 76 -12.85 -3.16 -7.77
N ARG A 77 -13.17 -3.96 -8.79
CA ARG A 77 -12.39 -4.09 -10.02
C ARG A 77 -12.15 -2.72 -10.68
N THR A 78 -13.23 -1.97 -10.93
CA THR A 78 -13.13 -0.63 -11.50
C THR A 78 -12.29 0.31 -10.62
N ALA A 79 -12.45 0.25 -9.29
CA ALA A 79 -11.66 1.08 -8.38
C ALA A 79 -10.15 0.76 -8.46
N ILE A 80 -9.77 -0.52 -8.58
CA ILE A 80 -8.37 -0.94 -8.75
C ILE A 80 -7.83 -0.48 -10.11
N GLU A 81 -8.59 -0.71 -11.19
CA GLU A 81 -8.22 -0.33 -12.56
C GLU A 81 -7.92 1.18 -12.66
N HIS A 82 -8.76 2.01 -12.04
CA HIS A 82 -8.63 3.47 -12.06
C HIS A 82 -7.81 4.06 -10.91
N SER A 83 -7.18 3.23 -10.08
CA SER A 83 -6.25 3.74 -9.06
C SER A 83 -4.89 4.05 -9.67
N PHE A 84 -4.26 5.11 -9.18
CA PHE A 84 -2.92 5.49 -9.62
C PHE A 84 -1.89 4.50 -9.10
N LEU A 85 -2.01 4.12 -7.83
CA LEU A 85 -1.09 3.24 -7.13
C LEU A 85 -1.84 2.11 -6.44
N ILE A 86 -1.33 0.90 -6.61
CA ILE A 86 -1.69 -0.30 -5.87
C ILE A 86 -0.38 -0.87 -5.30
N ILE A 87 -0.40 -1.24 -4.02
CA ILE A 87 0.68 -2.01 -3.40
C ILE A 87 0.06 -3.19 -2.66
N SER A 88 0.49 -4.39 -2.99
CA SER A 88 0.07 -5.62 -2.33
C SER A 88 1.27 -6.27 -1.65
N LEU A 89 1.04 -6.80 -0.44
CA LEU A 89 2.01 -7.62 0.29
C LEU A 89 1.53 -9.07 0.31
N PHE A 90 2.45 -9.98 0.05
CA PHE A 90 2.18 -11.41 0.05
C PHE A 90 3.22 -12.17 0.85
N HIS A 91 2.84 -13.30 1.43
CA HIS A 91 3.82 -14.33 1.80
C HIS A 91 3.58 -15.58 0.96
N LYS A 92 4.65 -16.35 0.74
CA LYS A 92 4.60 -17.61 -0.02
C LYS A 92 4.74 -18.78 0.95
N LYS A 93 3.91 -19.81 0.80
CA LYS A 93 3.99 -21.07 1.54
C LYS A 93 3.45 -22.19 0.65
N ASP A 94 4.20 -23.28 0.54
CA ASP A 94 3.82 -24.49 -0.22
C ASP A 94 3.40 -24.17 -1.68
N ASP A 95 4.20 -23.35 -2.38
CA ASP A 95 3.91 -22.81 -3.73
C ASP A 95 2.62 -21.98 -3.87
N GLN A 96 1.97 -21.63 -2.75
CA GLN A 96 0.82 -20.75 -2.72
C GLN A 96 1.21 -19.35 -2.26
N GLN A 97 0.56 -18.35 -2.85
CA GLN A 97 0.72 -16.93 -2.52
C GLN A 97 -0.49 -16.46 -1.72
N TYR A 98 -0.23 -15.84 -0.57
CA TYR A 98 -1.26 -15.38 0.34
C TYR A 98 -1.20 -13.85 0.46
N LEU A 99 -2.27 -13.17 0.05
CA LEU A 99 -2.40 -11.72 0.19
C LEU A 99 -2.58 -11.36 1.66
N ILE A 100 -1.63 -10.61 2.22
CA ILE A 100 -1.59 -10.23 3.64
C ILE A 100 -1.56 -8.73 3.88
N GLY A 101 -1.37 -7.94 2.84
CA GLY A 101 -1.47 -6.50 2.93
C GLY A 101 -1.88 -5.90 1.59
N PHE A 102 -2.62 -4.80 1.65
CA PHE A 102 -3.08 -4.10 0.45
C PHE A 102 -3.20 -2.62 0.74
N ALA A 103 -2.69 -1.79 -0.16
CA ALA A 103 -2.88 -0.35 -0.14
C ALA A 103 -3.23 0.18 -1.54
N ARG A 104 -4.09 1.20 -1.58
CA ARG A 104 -4.55 1.82 -2.82
C ARG A 104 -4.64 3.34 -2.71
N ALA A 105 -4.18 4.04 -3.75
CA ALA A 105 -4.33 5.48 -3.86
C ALA A 105 -4.79 5.92 -5.26
N THR A 106 -5.63 6.95 -5.31
CA THR A 106 -5.94 7.69 -6.55
C THR A 106 -5.07 8.93 -6.64
N SER A 107 -4.85 9.44 -7.85
CA SER A 107 -4.08 10.66 -8.07
C SER A 107 -4.61 11.45 -9.26
N ASP A 108 -4.37 12.76 -9.28
CA ASP A 108 -4.51 13.60 -10.48
C ASP A 108 -3.28 13.53 -11.42
N HIS A 109 -2.31 12.66 -11.09
CA HIS A 109 -1.06 12.45 -11.82
C HIS A 109 -0.09 13.64 -11.79
N ALA A 110 -0.31 14.63 -10.93
CA ALA A 110 0.55 15.81 -10.83
C ALA A 110 0.78 16.24 -9.39
N PHE A 111 -0.27 16.64 -8.68
CA PHE A 111 -0.13 17.33 -7.39
C PHE A 111 -0.67 16.49 -6.24
N ASN A 112 -1.81 15.82 -6.44
CA ASN A 112 -2.61 15.31 -5.35
C ASN A 112 -2.80 13.80 -5.46
N ALA A 113 -2.58 13.10 -4.36
CA ALA A 113 -3.03 11.73 -4.17
C ALA A 113 -3.83 11.56 -2.87
N THR A 114 -4.81 10.66 -2.92
CA THR A 114 -5.59 10.25 -1.76
C THR A 114 -5.48 8.74 -1.58
N ILE A 115 -5.04 8.31 -0.41
CA ILE A 115 -4.94 6.91 0.01
C ILE A 115 -6.31 6.50 0.58
N TRP A 116 -6.90 5.46 0.00
CA TRP A 116 -8.27 5.04 0.30
C TRP A 116 -8.34 3.77 1.14
N ASP A 117 -7.70 2.70 0.66
CA ASP A 117 -7.71 1.41 1.32
C ASP A 117 -6.30 1.16 1.84
N VAL A 118 -6.17 0.84 3.13
CA VAL A 118 -4.93 0.33 3.75
C VAL A 118 -5.33 -0.78 4.70
N VAL A 119 -4.88 -2.00 4.42
CA VAL A 119 -5.23 -3.18 5.21
C VAL A 119 -4.02 -4.10 5.35
N VAL A 120 -3.86 -4.67 6.53
CA VAL A 120 -2.91 -5.75 6.83
C VAL A 120 -3.68 -6.83 7.56
N HIS A 121 -3.48 -8.09 7.18
CA HIS A 121 -4.14 -9.25 7.77
C HIS A 121 -3.90 -9.27 9.29
N PRO A 122 -4.91 -9.55 10.14
CA PRO A 122 -4.79 -9.51 11.60
C PRO A 122 -3.57 -10.25 12.15
N ASP A 123 -3.32 -11.47 11.66
CA ASP A 123 -2.18 -12.27 12.13
C ASP A 123 -0.81 -11.71 11.74
N PHE A 124 -0.78 -10.70 10.87
CA PHE A 124 0.42 -9.98 10.42
C PHE A 124 0.52 -8.56 10.99
N GLN A 125 -0.48 -8.12 11.77
CA GLN A 125 -0.45 -6.85 12.49
C GLN A 125 0.50 -6.90 13.69
N GLY A 126 0.87 -5.72 14.21
CA GLY A 126 1.82 -5.57 15.32
C GLY A 126 3.29 -5.85 14.94
N LYS A 127 3.57 -6.33 13.72
CA LYS A 127 4.92 -6.68 13.23
C LYS A 127 5.58 -5.61 12.36
N GLY A 128 5.05 -4.39 12.37
CA GLY A 128 5.56 -3.27 11.57
C GLY A 128 5.14 -3.25 10.10
N LEU A 129 4.43 -4.26 9.61
CA LEU A 129 4.03 -4.35 8.19
C LEU A 129 3.15 -3.18 7.72
N GLY A 130 2.25 -2.66 8.56
CA GLY A 130 1.47 -1.47 8.21
C GLY A 130 2.34 -0.24 7.96
N LYS A 131 3.38 -0.05 8.79
CA LYS A 131 4.37 1.03 8.60
C LYS A 131 5.17 0.80 7.33
N THR A 132 5.64 -0.43 7.09
CA THR A 132 6.38 -0.78 5.87
C THR A 132 5.54 -0.52 4.62
N LEU A 133 4.28 -0.96 4.60
CA LEU A 133 3.34 -0.74 3.50
C LEU A 133 3.14 0.75 3.23
N MET A 134 2.86 1.53 4.27
CA MET A 134 2.67 2.98 4.14
C MET A 134 3.93 3.72 3.68
N ASN A 135 5.11 3.32 4.15
CA ASN A 135 6.36 3.89 3.69
C ASN A 135 6.56 3.64 2.18
N GLN A 136 6.22 2.44 1.71
CA GLN A 136 6.26 2.13 0.28
C GLN A 136 5.26 2.98 -0.50
N VAL A 137 4.02 3.15 -0.01
CA VAL A 137 3.02 4.02 -0.64
C VAL A 137 3.54 5.46 -0.77
N VAL A 138 4.02 6.04 0.34
CA VAL A 138 4.54 7.41 0.34
C VAL A 138 5.76 7.53 -0.58
N GLN A 139 6.68 6.58 -0.54
CA GLN A 139 7.85 6.56 -1.43
C GLN A 139 7.44 6.57 -2.90
N GLN A 140 6.54 5.68 -3.32
CA GLN A 140 6.09 5.60 -4.72
C GLN A 140 5.37 6.88 -5.18
N LEU A 141 4.54 7.47 -4.32
CA LEU A 141 3.88 8.74 -4.63
C LEU A 141 4.91 9.89 -4.76
N ARG A 142 5.93 9.94 -3.91
CA ARG A 142 7.00 10.95 -3.99
C ARG A 142 7.89 10.78 -5.22
N LEU A 143 8.20 9.54 -5.60
CA LEU A 143 8.95 9.24 -6.83
C LEU A 143 8.19 9.70 -8.08
N ALA A 144 6.86 9.67 -8.03
CA ALA A 144 5.98 10.21 -9.07
C ALA A 144 5.73 11.72 -8.96
N ASP A 145 6.55 12.45 -8.19
CA ASP A 145 6.48 13.91 -7.97
C ASP A 145 5.15 14.41 -7.38
N ILE A 146 4.37 13.52 -6.73
CA ILE A 146 3.16 13.93 -6.02
C ILE A 146 3.54 14.67 -4.74
N THR A 147 3.06 15.92 -4.61
CA THR A 147 3.39 16.82 -3.51
C THR A 147 2.40 16.74 -2.33
N THR A 148 1.13 16.51 -2.62
CA THR A 148 0.07 16.46 -1.61
C THR A 148 -0.47 15.04 -1.48
N ILE A 149 -0.24 14.42 -0.32
CA ILE A 149 -0.69 13.05 -0.02
C ILE A 149 -1.68 13.11 1.14
N THR A 150 -2.90 12.66 0.90
CA THR A 150 -4.01 12.73 1.85
C THR A 150 -4.57 11.34 2.15
N LEU A 151 -5.24 11.21 3.29
CA LEU A 151 -5.99 10.02 3.67
C LEU A 151 -7.11 10.41 4.64
N PHE A 152 -8.11 9.53 4.77
CA PHE A 152 -9.14 9.62 5.79
C PHE A 152 -8.91 8.51 6.81
N ALA A 153 -8.75 8.88 8.08
CA ALA A 153 -8.42 7.95 9.15
C ALA A 153 -9.58 7.80 10.13
N ASP A 154 -9.94 6.54 10.44
CA ASP A 154 -10.80 6.26 11.58
C ASP A 154 -10.12 6.69 12.89
N PRO A 155 -10.88 7.09 13.93
CA PRO A 155 -10.32 7.60 15.18
C PRO A 155 -9.24 6.70 15.80
N GLN A 156 -9.43 5.39 15.73
CA GLN A 156 -8.55 4.37 16.29
C GLN A 156 -7.17 4.27 15.62
N VAL A 157 -7.01 4.72 14.37
CA VAL A 157 -5.74 4.65 13.62
C VAL A 157 -5.06 6.00 13.45
N ILE A 158 -5.62 7.10 13.97
CA ILE A 158 -5.02 8.44 13.87
C ILE A 158 -3.59 8.45 14.44
N SER A 159 -3.38 7.85 15.61
CA SER A 159 -2.06 7.79 16.24
C SER A 159 -1.04 7.06 15.35
N PHE A 160 -1.45 5.96 14.71
CA PHE A 160 -0.60 5.24 13.77
C PHE A 160 -0.14 6.14 12.61
N TYR A 161 -1.05 6.85 11.95
CA TYR A 161 -0.68 7.75 10.85
C TYR A 161 0.14 8.97 11.29
N LYS A 162 -0.11 9.50 12.50
CA LYS A 162 0.71 10.58 13.08
C LYS A 162 2.17 10.18 13.25
N HIS A 163 2.45 8.95 13.70
CA HIS A 163 3.81 8.44 13.79
C HIS A 163 4.50 8.28 12.43
N LEU A 164 3.75 8.26 11.33
CA LEU A 164 4.25 8.24 9.96
C LEU A 164 4.40 9.65 9.34
N GLY A 165 4.11 10.71 10.10
CA GLY A 165 4.24 12.10 9.66
C GLY A 165 2.96 12.71 9.06
N PHE A 166 1.83 12.00 9.09
CA PHE A 166 0.54 12.60 8.70
C PHE A 166 0.02 13.52 9.81
N ILE A 167 -0.59 14.64 9.41
CA ILE A 167 -1.12 15.65 10.32
C ILE A 167 -2.63 15.74 10.12
N THR A 168 -3.37 15.83 11.22
CA THR A 168 -4.81 16.07 11.22
C THR A 168 -5.08 17.56 11.12
N ASP A 169 -5.96 17.96 10.21
CA ASP A 169 -6.44 19.34 10.02
C ASP A 169 -5.32 20.41 9.95
N PRO A 170 -4.34 20.27 9.05
CA PRO A 170 -3.32 21.32 8.85
C PRO A 170 -4.01 22.64 8.51
N ASP A 171 -3.61 23.72 9.18
CA ASP A 171 -4.17 25.07 9.02
C ASP A 171 -5.70 25.16 9.14
N GLY A 172 -6.31 24.22 9.87
CA GLY A 172 -7.77 24.18 10.07
C GLY A 172 -8.56 23.63 8.88
N VAL A 173 -7.91 23.12 7.84
CA VAL A 173 -8.58 22.44 6.70
C VAL A 173 -9.37 21.23 7.21
N LYS A 174 -10.59 21.03 6.70
CA LYS A 174 -11.48 19.92 7.10
C LYS A 174 -11.81 19.02 5.92
N GLY A 175 -11.72 17.71 6.14
CA GLY A 175 -12.33 16.72 5.25
C GLY A 175 -13.86 16.78 5.36
N MET A 176 -14.54 16.89 4.23
CA MET A 176 -16.00 16.97 4.18
C MET A 176 -16.56 15.85 3.31
N PHE A 177 -17.66 15.24 3.76
CA PHE A 177 -18.39 14.21 3.03
C PHE A 177 -19.74 14.77 2.61
N TRP A 178 -20.11 14.54 1.35
CA TRP A 178 -21.42 14.95 0.84
C TRP A 178 -22.42 13.81 1.01
N TYR A 179 -23.57 14.13 1.62
CA TYR A 179 -24.71 13.22 1.73
C TYR A 179 -25.89 13.82 0.97
N PRO A 180 -26.51 13.07 0.03
CA PRO A 180 -27.73 13.52 -0.62
C PRO A 180 -28.82 13.72 0.44
N ARG A 181 -29.61 14.79 0.29
CA ARG A 181 -30.80 15.05 1.09
C ARG A 181 -32.02 14.39 0.47
#